data_AF-A0A1U8CW86-F1
#
_entry.id   AF-A0A1U8CW86-F1
#
_cell.length_a   1.000
_cell.length_b   1.000
_cell.length_c   1.000
_cell.angle_alpha   90.00
_cell.angle_beta   90.00
_cell.angle_gamma   90.00
#
_symmetry.space_group_name_H-M   'P 1'
#
loop_
_entity.id
_entity.type
_entity.pdbx_description
1 polymer ?
#
loop_
_entity_poly.entity_id
_entity_poly.type
_entity_poly.pdbx_seq_one_letter_code
_entity_poly.pdbx_strand_id
1 'polypeptide(L)'
;MRVNVDPEDLIPKLPRPRDLQPFPVCQALVYRGHSDLVRCLSVSPGGQWLASGSDDGSVRLWEVATARCMKTVLVGGVVRSIAWNPNPAICLVAAAM
;
A
#
# COMPACT_ATOMS: atom_id res chain seq x y z
N MET A 1 -14.01 5.69 49.97
CA MET A 1 -14.99 5.84 48.86
C MET A 1 -14.65 4.78 47.82
N ARG A 2 -15.45 3.71 47.70
CA ARG A 2 -15.31 2.74 46.60
C ARG A 2 -16.25 3.20 45.49
N VAL A 3 -15.70 3.46 44.31
CA VAL A 3 -16.51 3.73 43.14
C VAL A 3 -16.85 2.37 42.52
N ASN A 4 -18.10 1.94 42.64
CA ASN A 4 -18.63 0.82 41.85
C ASN A 4 -19.02 1.42 40.49
N VAL A 5 -18.11 1.35 39.53
CA VAL A 5 -18.41 1.62 38.12
C VAL A 5 -18.36 0.28 37.41
N ASP A 6 -19.41 -0.04 36.65
CA ASP A 6 -19.41 -1.23 35.82
C ASP A 6 -18.31 -1.10 34.76
N PRO A 7 -17.46 -2.11 34.55
CA PRO A 7 -16.37 -2.04 33.57
C PRO A 7 -16.85 -1.70 32.15
N GLU A 8 -18.09 -2.06 31.81
CA GLU A 8 -18.73 -1.76 30.53
C GLU A 8 -18.96 -0.26 30.31
N ASP A 9 -19.18 0.51 31.39
CA ASP A 9 -19.35 1.97 31.30
C ASP A 9 -18.04 2.70 31.03
N LEU A 10 -16.90 2.02 31.19
CA LEU A 10 -15.57 2.54 30.84
C LEU A 10 -15.25 2.34 29.35
N ILE A 11 -16.06 1.56 28.63
CA ILE A 11 -15.84 1.29 27.20
C ILE A 11 -16.52 2.41 26.37
N PRO A 12 -15.77 3.12 25.51
CA PRO A 12 -16.36 4.11 24.62
C PRO A 12 -17.42 3.47 23.72
N LYS A 13 -18.61 4.09 23.65
CA LYS A 13 -19.68 3.64 22.74
C LYS A 13 -19.33 3.99 21.30
N LEU A 14 -18.65 3.07 20.61
CA LEU A 14 -18.29 3.17 19.20
C LEU A 14 -19.29 2.41 18.30
N PRO A 15 -19.49 2.84 17.04
CA PRO A 15 -20.20 2.05 16.05
C PRO A 15 -19.57 0.67 15.90
N ARG A 16 -20.37 -0.37 15.68
CA ARG A 16 -19.81 -1.71 15.48
C ARG A 16 -19.11 -1.75 14.12
N PRO A 17 -18.04 -2.53 13.95
CA PRO A 17 -17.33 -2.63 12.67
C PRO A 17 -18.26 -2.95 11.49
N ARG A 18 -19.27 -3.80 11.69
CA ARG A 18 -20.26 -4.17 10.66
C ARG A 18 -21.07 -2.98 10.12
N ASP A 19 -21.25 -1.96 10.94
CA ASP A 19 -22.01 -0.76 10.60
C ASP A 19 -21.14 0.21 9.76
N LEU A 20 -19.84 -0.09 9.59
CA LEU A 20 -18.84 0.70 8.84
C LEU A 20 -18.38 0.02 7.54
N GLN A 21 -19.16 -0.91 6.99
CA GLN A 21 -18.85 -1.56 5.71
C GLN A 21 -18.97 -0.57 4.54
N PRO A 22 -18.21 -0.76 3.43
CA PRO A 22 -17.31 -1.88 3.15
C PRO A 22 -15.88 -1.67 3.70
N PHE A 23 -15.23 -2.76 4.12
CA PHE A 23 -13.78 -2.80 4.36
C PHE A 23 -13.17 -4.08 3.78
N PRO A 24 -11.88 -4.08 3.40
CA PRO A 24 -11.22 -5.28 2.89
C PRO A 24 -11.19 -6.37 3.96
N VAL A 25 -11.70 -7.57 3.63
CA VAL A 25 -11.78 -8.72 4.54
C VAL A 25 -10.79 -9.84 4.21
N CYS A 26 -10.29 -9.88 2.98
CA CYS A 26 -9.37 -10.92 2.52
C CYS A 26 -8.42 -10.36 1.45
N GLN A 27 -7.24 -10.96 1.36
CA GLN A 27 -6.27 -10.65 0.31
C GLN A 27 -6.70 -11.30 -1.01
N ALA A 28 -6.89 -10.49 -2.05
CA ALA A 28 -7.34 -10.98 -3.36
C ALA A 28 -6.18 -11.30 -4.33
N LEU A 29 -5.07 -10.58 -4.25
CA LEU A 29 -3.97 -10.64 -5.24
C LEU A 29 -2.59 -10.70 -4.58
N VAL A 30 -1.62 -11.26 -5.30
CA VAL A 30 -0.21 -11.34 -4.91
C VAL A 30 0.66 -10.90 -6.10
N TYR A 31 1.44 -9.83 -5.91
CA TYR A 31 2.34 -9.29 -6.93
C TYR A 31 3.72 -9.97 -6.84
N ARG A 32 3.94 -11.03 -7.60
CA ARG A 32 5.17 -11.84 -7.56
C ARG A 32 6.21 -11.31 -8.55
N GLY A 33 7.45 -11.17 -8.11
CA GLY A 33 8.57 -10.90 -9.03
C GLY A 33 9.78 -10.21 -8.42
N HIS A 34 9.61 -9.45 -7.34
CA HIS A 34 10.77 -8.93 -6.61
C HIS A 34 11.57 -10.08 -5.98
N SER A 35 12.90 -9.99 -6.08
CA SER A 35 13.81 -11.01 -5.52
C SER A 35 14.33 -10.66 -4.13
N ASP A 36 13.95 -9.49 -3.62
CA ASP A 36 14.30 -8.99 -2.28
C ASP A 36 13.15 -8.17 -1.69
N LEU A 37 13.34 -7.60 -0.50
CA LEU A 37 12.33 -6.86 0.26
C LEU A 37 11.71 -5.74 -0.57
N VAL A 38 10.38 -5.67 -0.56
CA VAL A 38 9.63 -4.52 -1.08
C VAL A 38 9.58 -3.46 0.02
N ARG A 39 10.21 -2.31 -0.23
CA ARG A 39 10.35 -1.22 0.76
C ARG A 39 9.24 -0.20 0.65
N CYS A 40 8.71 0.01 -0.55
CA CYS A 40 7.74 1.05 -0.83
C CYS A 40 6.74 0.66 -1.92
N LEU A 41 5.54 1.23 -1.81
CA LEU A 41 4.43 1.04 -2.73
C LEU A 41 3.78 2.39 -3.01
N SER A 42 3.28 2.59 -4.23
CA SER A 42 2.55 3.80 -4.60
C SER A 42 1.48 3.45 -5.63
N VAL A 43 0.25 3.89 -5.43
CA VAL A 43 -0.87 3.66 -6.35
C VAL A 43 -1.11 4.92 -7.18
N SER A 44 -1.34 4.75 -8.48
CA SER A 44 -1.63 5.89 -9.36
C SER A 44 -2.94 6.58 -8.93
N PRO A 45 -3.11 7.89 -9.22
CA PRO A 45 -4.34 8.60 -8.87
C PRO A 45 -5.64 7.95 -9.41
N GLY A 46 -5.56 7.25 -10.55
CA GLY A 46 -6.69 6.52 -11.11
C GLY A 46 -6.88 5.09 -10.59
N GLY A 47 -5.96 4.57 -9.78
CA GLY A 47 -6.05 3.23 -9.17
C GLY A 47 -5.75 2.05 -10.09
N GLN A 48 -5.41 2.27 -11.37
CA GLN A 48 -5.14 1.18 -12.32
C GLN A 48 -3.73 0.63 -12.18
N TRP A 49 -2.80 1.43 -11.66
CA TRP A 49 -1.39 1.11 -11.61
C TRP A 49 -0.86 1.12 -10.18
N LEU A 50 -0.09 0.10 -9.83
CA LEU A 50 0.71 0.02 -8.62
C LEU A 50 2.18 0.09 -9.00
N ALA A 51 2.96 0.92 -8.34
CA ALA A 51 4.41 0.91 -8.40
C ALA A 51 4.97 0.33 -7.10
N SER A 52 5.98 -0.53 -7.18
CA SER A 52 6.70 -1.07 -6.04
C SER A 52 8.20 -0.89 -6.19
N GLY A 53 8.89 -0.57 -5.10
CA GLY A 53 10.34 -0.44 -5.04
C GLY A 53 10.92 -1.45 -4.06
N SER A 54 12.06 -2.02 -4.44
CA SER A 54 12.69 -3.11 -3.69
C SER A 54 14.19 -2.91 -3.47
N ASP A 55 14.70 -3.65 -2.50
CA ASP A 55 16.14 -3.84 -2.26
C ASP A 55 16.84 -4.55 -3.43
N ASP A 56 16.08 -5.24 -4.29
CA ASP A 56 16.61 -5.91 -5.50
C ASP A 56 17.09 -4.94 -6.59
N GLY A 57 17.08 -3.64 -6.30
CA GLY A 57 17.54 -2.61 -7.22
C GLY A 57 16.51 -2.21 -8.26
N SER A 58 15.26 -2.69 -8.17
CA SER A 58 14.23 -2.47 -9.18
C SER A 58 13.00 -1.73 -8.67
N VAL A 59 12.40 -0.98 -9.59
CA VAL A 59 11.01 -0.54 -9.51
C VAL A 59 10.17 -1.37 -10.47
N ARG A 60 9.06 -1.92 -10.00
CA ARG A 60 8.09 -2.65 -10.82
C ARG A 60 6.77 -1.92 -10.89
N LEU A 61 6.17 -1.90 -12.07
CA LEU A 61 4.85 -1.36 -12.35
C LEU A 61 3.88 -2.50 -12.63
N TRP A 62 2.75 -2.51 -11.94
CA TRP A 62 1.76 -3.57 -11.98
C TRP A 62 0.39 -3.04 -12.36
N GLU A 63 -0.35 -3.85 -13.12
CA GLU A 63 -1.79 -3.68 -13.30
C GLU A 63 -2.53 -4.16 -12.04
N VAL A 64 -3.29 -3.27 -11.39
CA VAL A 64 -3.91 -3.56 -10.09
C VAL A 64 -4.95 -4.67 -10.16
N ALA A 65 -5.71 -4.74 -11.26
CA ALA A 65 -6.80 -5.70 -11.39
C ALA A 65 -6.32 -7.15 -11.58
N THR A 66 -5.11 -7.35 -12.10
CA THR A 66 -4.62 -8.67 -12.54
C THR A 66 -3.33 -9.10 -11.84
N ALA A 67 -2.70 -8.20 -11.08
CA ALA A 67 -1.36 -8.36 -10.52
C ALA A 67 -0.26 -8.65 -11.57
N ARG A 68 -0.52 -8.33 -12.84
CA ARG A 68 0.46 -8.52 -13.91
C ARG A 68 1.54 -7.45 -13.86
N CYS A 69 2.80 -7.87 -13.88
CA CYS A 69 3.94 -6.97 -14.02
C CYS A 69 3.99 -6.43 -15.46
N MET A 70 3.79 -5.13 -15.63
CA MET A 70 3.85 -4.47 -16.93
C MET A 70 5.25 -3.99 -17.27
N LYS A 71 5.99 -3.52 -16.27
CA LYS A 71 7.32 -2.97 -16.48
C LYS A 71 8.20 -3.20 -15.26
N THR A 72 9.47 -3.46 -15.52
CA THR A 72 10.53 -3.47 -14.51
C THR A 72 11.59 -2.46 -14.95
N VAL A 73 12.04 -1.63 -14.02
CA VAL A 73 13.10 -0.63 -14.24
C VAL A 73 14.17 -0.87 -13.20
N LEU A 74 15.41 -1.04 -13.64
CA LEU A 74 16.56 -1.16 -12.75
C LEU A 74 17.09 0.23 -12.41
N VAL A 75 17.23 0.51 -11.13
CA VAL A 75 17.72 1.79 -10.59
C VAL A 75 19.13 1.67 -10.01
N GLY A 76 19.63 0.44 -9.84
CA GLY A 76 21.03 0.18 -9.45
C GLY A 76 21.33 0.30 -7.96
N GLY A 77 20.29 0.34 -7.11
CA GLY A 77 20.41 0.42 -5.66
C GLY A 77 19.06 0.29 -4.97
N VAL A 78 19.07 0.22 -3.64
CA VAL A 78 17.86 0.03 -2.83
C VAL A 78 16.85 1.16 -3.08
N VAL A 79 15.62 0.79 -3.43
CA VAL A 79 14.54 1.77 -3.63
C VAL A 79 13.75 1.95 -2.34
N ARG A 80 14.00 3.05 -1.62
CA ARG A 80 13.34 3.32 -0.32
C ARG A 80 12.00 4.03 -0.43
N SER A 81 11.80 4.86 -1.46
CA SER A 81 10.57 5.65 -1.60
C SER A 81 10.20 5.89 -3.07
N ILE A 82 8.91 5.85 -3.33
CA ILE A 82 8.30 6.08 -4.63
C ILE A 82 7.05 6.95 -4.42
N ALA A 83 6.87 7.95 -5.27
CA ALA A 83 5.64 8.70 -5.37
C ALA A 83 5.17 8.82 -6.82
N TRP A 84 3.86 8.68 -7.02
CA TRP A 84 3.22 9.14 -8.25
C TRP A 84 3.15 10.66 -8.26
N ASN A 85 3.38 11.27 -9.43
CA ASN A 85 3.00 12.66 -9.59
C ASN A 85 1.46 12.73 -9.57
N PRO A 86 0.85 13.61 -8.77
CA PRO A 86 -0.60 13.80 -8.79
C PRO A 86 -1.09 14.42 -10.11
N ASN A 87 -0.22 15.07 -10.88
CA ASN A 87 -0.53 15.57 -12.22
C ASN A 87 -0.39 14.43 -13.24
N PRO A 88 -1.43 14.14 -14.06
CA PRO A 88 -1.43 13.03 -15.02
C PRO A 88 -0.30 13.06 -16.08
N ALA A 89 0.48 14.15 -16.17
CA ALA A 89 1.53 14.32 -17.17
C ALA A 89 2.92 13.79 -16.79
N ILE A 90 3.19 13.42 -15.52
CA ILE A 90 4.54 13.04 -15.08
C ILE A 90 4.50 11.69 -14.34
N CYS A 91 5.20 10.69 -14.88
CA CYS A 91 5.23 9.34 -14.32
C CYS A 91 6.46 9.15 -13.43
N LEU A 92 6.22 8.97 -12.13
CA LEU A 92 7.14 8.44 -11.10
C LEU A 92 8.33 9.33 -10.70
N VAL A 93 8.35 9.78 -9.44
CA VAL A 93 9.61 10.20 -8.79
C VAL A 93 10.02 9.08 -7.83
N ALA A 94 11.11 8.38 -8.16
CA ALA A 94 11.76 7.44 -7.25
C ALA A 94 12.93 8.18 -6.58
N ALA A 95 12.94 8.24 -5.25
CA ALA A 95 14.10 8.69 -4.51
C ALA A 95 14.93 7.45 -4.14
N ALA A 96 16.01 7.22 -4.87
CA ALA A 96 17.07 6.31 -4.45
C ALA A 96 18.14 7.14 -3.72
N MET A 97 18.54 6.71 -2.53
CA MET A 97 19.73 7.18 -1.82
C MET A 97 20.68 6.01 -1.64
#